data_AF-A0A263CZE4-F1
#
_entry.id   AF-A0A263CZE4-F1
#
_cell.length_a   1.000
_cell.length_b   1.000
_cell.length_c   1.000
_cell.angle_alpha   90.00
_cell.angle_beta   90.00
_cell.angle_gamma   90.00
#
_symmetry.space_group_name_H-M   'P 1'
#
loop_
_entity.id
_entity.type
_entity.pdbx_description
1 polymer ?
#
loop_
_entity_poly.entity_id
_entity_poly.type
_entity_poly.pdbx_seq_one_letter_code
_entity_poly.pdbx_strand_id
1 'polypeptide(L)'
;MPAEVKIVCALLPGVGLAYVLLATIILLTSEASPRTLMVPLTTLLLGAIVAAGVARGMPFARLAGFAIVVIFGILHAFFLAAAATVVIKIFSILAAAGYIYSGVLLNSMPLRRFVLGAKA
;
A
#
# COMPACT_ATOMS: atom_id res chain seq x y z
N MET A 1 0.37 12.37 16.91
CA MET A 1 -0.18 11.74 15.69
C MET A 1 -1.05 10.55 16.09
N PRO A 2 -2.33 10.49 15.67
CA PRO A 2 -3.25 9.39 15.97
C PRO A 2 -2.71 8.03 15.51
N ALA A 3 -3.19 6.94 16.12
CA ALA A 3 -2.73 5.59 15.80
C ALA A 3 -3.04 5.23 14.34
N GLU A 4 -4.22 5.61 13.85
CA GLU A 4 -4.70 5.38 12.49
C GLU A 4 -3.76 6.00 11.45
N VAL A 5 -3.25 7.20 11.74
CA VAL A 5 -2.29 7.90 10.87
C VAL A 5 -0.95 7.15 10.87
N LYS A 6 -0.46 6.69 12.03
CA LYS A 6 0.78 5.89 12.11
C LYS A 6 0.65 4.59 11.31
N ILE A 7 -0.50 3.91 11.45
CA ILE A 7 -0.77 2.65 10.79
C ILE A 7 -0.86 2.84 9.27
N VAL A 8 -1.58 3.86 8.77
CA VAL A 8 -1.63 4.16 7.33
C VAL A 8 -0.24 4.50 6.79
N CYS A 9 0.53 5.34 7.51
CA CYS A 9 1.88 5.72 7.11
C CYS A 9 2.86 4.54 7.13
N ALA A 10 2.61 3.50 7.93
CA ALA A 10 3.39 2.27 7.94
C ALA A 10 2.94 1.30 6.85
N LEU A 11 1.64 1.06 6.71
CA LEU A 11 1.08 0.05 5.80
C LEU A 11 1.31 0.40 4.33
N LEU A 12 1.06 1.65 3.91
CA LEU A 12 1.16 2.03 2.50
C LEU A 12 2.56 1.77 1.91
N PRO A 13 3.66 2.29 2.50
CA PRO A 13 5.00 1.94 2.05
C PRO A 13 5.44 0.54 2.50
N GLY A 14 4.96 0.05 3.65
CA GLY A 14 5.35 -1.25 4.20
C GLY A 14 4.94 -2.42 3.31
N VAL A 15 3.72 -2.38 2.75
CA VAL A 15 3.27 -3.39 1.77
C VAL A 15 4.11 -3.31 0.50
N GLY A 16 4.39 -2.10 0.00
CA GLY A 16 5.27 -1.90 -1.15
C GLY A 16 6.70 -2.42 -0.91
N LEU A 17 7.26 -2.19 0.28
CA LEU A 17 8.59 -2.67 0.65
C LEU A 17 8.62 -4.20 0.72
N ALA A 18 7.63 -4.81 1.37
CA ALA A 18 7.50 -6.27 1.40
C ALA A 18 7.37 -6.84 -0.03
N TYR A 19 6.65 -6.14 -0.91
CA TYR A 19 6.53 -6.55 -2.31
C TYR A 19 7.86 -6.47 -3.05
N VAL A 20 8.63 -5.38 -2.87
CA VAL A 20 9.96 -5.22 -3.47
C VAL A 20 10.89 -6.34 -3.01
N LEU A 21 10.88 -6.67 -1.72
CA LEU A 21 11.68 -7.78 -1.17
C LEU A 21 11.30 -9.11 -1.81
N LEU A 22 10.00 -9.44 -1.90
CA LEU A 22 9.53 -10.66 -2.55
C LEU A 22 9.92 -10.70 -4.03
N ALA A 23 9.74 -9.61 -4.76
CA ALA A 23 10.10 -9.51 -6.17
C ALA A 23 11.62 -9.62 -6.39
N THR A 24 12.42 -9.09 -5.47
CA THR A 24 13.88 -9.20 -5.51
C THR A 24 14.31 -10.66 -5.30
N ILE A 25 13.69 -11.37 -4.36
CA ILE A 25 13.95 -12.80 -4.17
C ILE A 25 13.65 -13.56 -5.47
N ILE A 26 12.49 -13.34 -6.09
CA ILE A 26 12.11 -13.99 -7.36
C ILE A 26 13.11 -13.65 -8.48
N LEU A 27 13.54 -12.39 -8.57
CA LEU A 27 14.54 -11.95 -9.54
C LEU A 27 15.86 -12.72 -9.39
N LEU A 28 16.31 -12.91 -8.15
CA LEU A 28 17.56 -13.59 -7.85
C LEU A 28 17.48 -15.12 -7.99
N THR A 29 16.29 -15.70 -7.88
CA THR A 29 16.12 -17.18 -7.85
C THR A 29 15.54 -17.78 -9.13
N SER A 30 14.96 -16.99 -10.04
CA SER A 30 14.06 -17.54 -11.07
C SER A 30 14.27 -16.99 -12.49
N GLU A 31 15.49 -16.55 -12.83
CA GLU A 31 15.85 -15.94 -14.14
C GLU A 31 14.83 -14.89 -14.62
N ALA A 32 14.16 -14.23 -13.68
CA ALA A 32 13.10 -13.30 -14.02
C ALA A 32 13.69 -12.03 -14.63
N SER A 33 12.92 -11.35 -15.48
CA SER A 33 13.33 -10.06 -16.03
C SER A 33 13.38 -9.01 -14.92
N PRO A 34 14.34 -8.05 -14.91
CA PRO A 34 14.33 -6.91 -13.98
C PRO A 34 13.05 -6.08 -14.02
N ARG A 35 12.25 -6.19 -15.09
CA ARG A 35 10.92 -5.57 -15.21
C ARG A 35 9.95 -6.04 -14.11
N THR A 36 10.18 -7.20 -13.49
CA THR A 36 9.37 -7.67 -12.34
C THR A 36 9.41 -6.71 -11.15
N LEU A 37 10.42 -5.84 -11.04
CA LEU A 37 10.52 -4.84 -9.98
C LEU A 37 9.70 -3.57 -10.25
N MET A 38 9.25 -3.32 -11.50
CA MET A 38 8.60 -2.05 -11.84
C MET A 38 7.33 -1.80 -11.02
N VAL A 39 6.46 -2.79 -10.93
CA VAL A 39 5.22 -2.69 -10.16
C VAL A 39 5.51 -2.54 -8.65
N PRO A 40 6.29 -3.44 -7.99
CA PRO A 40 6.66 -3.27 -6.59
C PRO A 40 7.28 -1.92 -6.24
N LEU A 41 8.20 -1.42 -7.07
CA LEU A 41 8.85 -0.13 -6.85
C LEU A 41 7.86 1.02 -7.00
N THR A 42 6.97 0.97 -7.99
CA THR A 42 5.90 1.96 -8.14
C THR A 42 4.98 1.97 -6.93
N THR A 43 4.61 0.79 -6.44
CA THR A 43 3.80 0.63 -5.22
C THR A 43 4.47 1.25 -4.00
N LEU A 44 5.76 0.96 -3.79
CA LEU A 44 6.54 1.54 -2.70
C LEU A 44 6.64 3.06 -2.80
N LEU A 45 6.98 3.60 -3.97
CA LEU A 45 7.15 5.04 -4.19
C LEU A 45 5.85 5.79 -3.97
N LEU A 46 4.75 5.34 -4.58
CA LEU A 46 3.46 6.00 -4.43
C LEU A 46 2.94 5.88 -3.00
N GLY A 47 3.11 4.71 -2.36
CA GLY A 47 2.78 4.52 -0.95
C GLY A 47 3.56 5.45 -0.02
N ALA A 48 4.86 5.62 -0.26
CA ALA A 48 5.72 6.51 0.52
C ALA A 48 5.36 7.99 0.33
N ILE A 49 5.07 8.41 -0.91
CA ILE A 49 4.63 9.79 -1.22
C ILE A 49 3.31 10.10 -0.49
N VAL A 50 2.33 9.20 -0.58
CA VAL A 50 1.05 9.37 0.13
C VAL A 50 1.27 9.40 1.63
N ALA A 51 2.02 8.45 2.19
CA ALA A 51 2.31 8.41 3.62
C ALA A 51 2.99 9.70 4.10
N ALA A 52 3.94 10.23 3.35
CA ALA A 52 4.61 11.49 3.67
C ALA A 52 3.67 12.70 3.59
N GLY A 53 2.74 12.72 2.64
CA GLY A 53 1.71 13.76 2.55
C GLY A 53 0.70 13.68 3.69
N VAL A 54 0.26 12.46 4.04
CA VAL A 54 -0.63 12.21 5.19
C VAL A 54 0.05 12.60 6.49
N ALA A 55 1.31 12.23 6.71
CA ALA A 55 2.08 12.59 7.90
C ALA A 55 2.25 14.11 8.09
N ARG A 56 2.25 14.88 6.98
CA ARG A 56 2.28 16.35 6.97
C ARG A 56 0.89 16.99 7.08
N GLY A 57 -0.17 16.19 7.20
CA GLY A 57 -1.55 16.68 7.33
C GLY A 57 -2.13 17.24 6.03
N MET A 58 -1.65 16.80 4.85
CA MET A 58 -2.13 17.31 3.55
C MET A 58 -3.47 16.68 3.14
N PRO A 59 -4.56 17.46 2.97
CA PRO A 59 -5.87 16.94 2.53
C PRO A 59 -5.86 16.14 1.24
N PHE A 60 -5.07 16.60 0.27
CA PHE A 60 -4.94 15.94 -1.02
C PHE A 60 -4.31 14.55 -0.91
N ALA A 61 -3.39 14.35 0.03
CA ALA A 61 -2.74 13.05 0.24
C ALA A 61 -3.74 11.97 0.65
N ARG A 62 -4.81 12.33 1.37
CA ARG A 62 -5.90 11.39 1.70
C ARG A 62 -6.65 10.93 0.45
N LEU A 63 -6.95 11.86 -0.47
CA LEU A 63 -7.64 11.52 -1.73
C LEU A 63 -6.77 10.63 -2.62
N ALA A 64 -5.50 11.01 -2.79
CA ALA A 64 -4.52 10.17 -3.48
C ALA A 64 -4.39 8.78 -2.83
N GLY A 65 -4.41 8.71 -1.49
CA GLY A 65 -4.38 7.46 -0.75
C GLY A 65 -5.54 6.52 -1.07
N PHE A 66 -6.76 7.03 -1.25
CA PHE A 66 -7.88 6.19 -1.70
C PHE A 66 -7.64 5.61 -3.09
N ALA A 67 -7.14 6.40 -4.03
CA ALA A 67 -6.82 5.90 -5.38
C ALA A 67 -5.76 4.79 -5.32
N ILE A 68 -4.68 4.99 -4.55
CA ILE A 68 -3.61 4.00 -4.35
C ILE A 68 -4.15 2.70 -3.72
N VAL A 69 -4.97 2.81 -2.68
CA VAL A 69 -5.58 1.66 -2.00
C VAL A 69 -6.46 0.85 -2.97
N VAL A 70 -7.29 1.51 -3.76
CA VAL A 70 -8.18 0.83 -4.72
C VAL A 70 -7.36 0.15 -5.81
N ILE A 71 -6.42 0.87 -6.44
CA ILE A 71 -5.61 0.34 -7.53
C ILE A 71 -4.81 -0.88 -7.07
N PHE A 72 -4.05 -0.77 -5.98
CA PHE A 72 -3.19 -1.86 -5.52
C PHE A 72 -3.95 -2.97 -4.80
N GLY A 73 -5.05 -2.66 -4.11
CA GLY A 73 -5.94 -3.68 -3.56
C GLY A 73 -6.51 -4.58 -4.65
N ILE A 74 -7.02 -4.00 -5.74
CA ILE A 74 -7.52 -4.75 -6.90
C ILE A 74 -6.38 -5.52 -7.58
N LEU A 75 -5.21 -4.89 -7.75
CA LEU A 75 -4.04 -5.55 -8.34
C LEU A 75 -3.66 -6.82 -7.58
N HIS A 76 -3.62 -6.76 -6.24
CA HIS A 76 -3.32 -7.93 -5.42
C HIS A 76 -4.44 -8.98 -5.45
N ALA A 77 -5.70 -8.59 -5.64
CA ALA A 77 -6.78 -9.55 -5.88
C ALA A 77 -6.57 -10.30 -7.21
N PHE A 78 -6.12 -9.61 -8.27
CA PHE A 78 -5.75 -10.27 -9.53
C PHE A 78 -4.53 -11.19 -9.37
N PHE A 79 -3.49 -10.76 -8.65
CA PHE A 79 -2.34 -11.61 -8.37
C PHE A 79 -2.70 -12.84 -7.56
N LEU A 80 -3.59 -12.72 -6.58
CA LEU A 80 -4.12 -13.84 -5.83
C LEU A 80 -4.81 -14.87 -6.76
N ALA A 81 -5.63 -14.40 -7.68
CA ALA A 81 -6.34 -15.26 -8.64
C ALA A 81 -5.37 -15.94 -9.62
N ALA A 82 -4.35 -15.22 -10.08
CA ALA A 82 -3.39 -15.71 -11.08
C ALA A 82 -2.23 -16.53 -10.50
N ALA A 83 -1.94 -16.42 -9.20
CA ALA A 83 -0.76 -17.03 -8.59
C ALA A 83 -0.81 -18.56 -8.59
N ALA A 84 0.28 -19.19 -9.05
CA ALA A 84 0.46 -20.63 -8.99
C ALA A 84 0.94 -21.12 -7.62
N THR A 85 1.74 -20.31 -6.90
CA THR A 85 2.36 -20.72 -5.64
C THR A 85 1.60 -20.21 -4.42
N VAL A 86 1.55 -21.03 -3.37
CA VAL A 86 0.87 -20.69 -2.10
C VAL A 86 1.47 -19.45 -1.45
N VAL A 87 2.80 -19.27 -1.52
CA VAL A 87 3.50 -18.11 -0.95
C VAL A 87 3.01 -16.81 -1.58
N ILE A 88 2.88 -16.75 -2.91
CA ILE A 88 2.39 -15.55 -3.61
C ILE A 88 0.92 -15.31 -3.29
N LYS A 89 0.10 -16.36 -3.13
CA LYS A 89 -1.30 -16.23 -2.71
C LYS A 89 -1.41 -15.62 -1.31
N ILE A 90 -0.68 -16.15 -0.33
CA ILE A 90 -0.68 -15.62 1.04
C ILE A 90 -0.24 -14.17 1.04
N PHE A 91 0.88 -13.85 0.38
CA PHE A 91 1.35 -12.48 0.26
C PHE A 91 0.28 -11.56 -0.36
N SER A 92 -0.35 -11.99 -1.45
CA SER A 92 -1.37 -11.19 -2.15
C SER A 92 -2.62 -10.95 -1.31
N ILE A 93 -3.08 -11.96 -0.55
CA ILE A 93 -4.20 -11.78 0.41
C ILE A 93 -3.83 -10.75 1.47
N LEU A 94 -2.65 -10.88 2.08
CA LEU A 94 -2.21 -9.97 3.14
C LEU A 94 -2.00 -8.55 2.62
N ALA A 95 -1.43 -8.40 1.42
CA ALA A 95 -1.23 -7.11 0.78
C ALA A 95 -2.58 -6.45 0.46
N ALA A 96 -3.52 -7.18 -0.13
CA ALA A 96 -4.88 -6.69 -0.40
C ALA A 96 -5.59 -6.27 0.90
N ALA A 97 -5.51 -7.08 1.95
CA ALA A 97 -6.07 -6.75 3.26
C ALA A 97 -5.42 -5.49 3.85
N GLY A 98 -4.10 -5.34 3.73
CA GLY A 98 -3.37 -4.16 4.15
C GLY A 98 -3.83 -2.88 3.44
N TYR A 99 -4.06 -2.95 2.13
CA TYR A 99 -4.63 -1.82 1.37
C TYR A 99 -6.06 -1.51 1.79
N ILE A 100 -6.94 -2.51 1.85
CA ILE A 100 -8.35 -2.32 2.26
C ILE A 100 -8.42 -1.69 3.66
N TYR A 101 -7.65 -2.21 4.61
CA TYR A 101 -7.61 -1.68 5.96
C TYR A 101 -7.06 -0.24 5.99
N SER A 102 -6.03 0.06 5.21
CA SER A 102 -5.55 1.44 5.03
C SER A 102 -6.64 2.37 4.50
N GLY A 103 -7.46 1.89 3.55
CA GLY A 103 -8.63 2.62 3.04
C GLY A 103 -9.67 2.93 4.11
N VAL A 104 -9.98 1.94 4.96
CA VAL A 104 -10.88 2.13 6.12
C VAL A 104 -10.32 3.21 7.06
N LEU A 105 -9.02 3.13 7.39
CA LEU A 105 -8.37 4.11 8.26
C LEU A 105 -8.29 5.51 7.64
N LEU A 106 -8.10 5.63 6.32
CA LEU A 106 -8.15 6.90 5.59
C LEU A 106 -9.52 7.60 5.69
N ASN A 107 -10.58 6.85 5.99
CA ASN A 107 -11.92 7.40 6.23
C ASN A 107 -12.28 7.54 7.72
N SER A 108 -11.41 7.10 8.64
CA SER A 108 -11.65 7.19 10.07
C SER A 108 -11.72 8.65 10.55
N MET A 109 -12.55 8.92 11.56
CA MET A 109 -12.66 10.26 12.16
C MET A 109 -11.31 10.80 12.67
N PRO A 110 -10.46 10.01 13.37
CA PRO A 110 -9.15 10.50 13.83
C PRO A 110 -8.24 10.95 12.68
N LEU A 111 -8.19 10.19 11.58
CA LEU A 111 -7.38 10.57 10.42
C LEU A 111 -7.98 11.77 9.69
N ARG A 112 -9.31 11.81 9.51
CA ARG A 112 -9.99 12.97 8.91
C ARG A 112 -9.72 14.24 9.70
N ARG A 113 -9.84 14.20 11.04
CA ARG A 113 -9.52 15.34 11.92
C ARG A 113 -8.06 15.75 11.85
N PHE A 114 -7.15 14.77 11.78
CA PHE A 114 -5.73 15.06 11.64
C PHE A 114 -5.39 15.81 10.35
N VAL A 115 -6.06 15.45 9.24
CA VAL A 115 -5.75 15.99 7.92
C VAL A 115 -6.61 17.21 7.53
N LEU A 116 -7.88 17.26 7.94
CA LEU A 116 -8.83 18.32 7.58
C LEU A 116 -9.05 19.35 8.70
N GLY A 117 -8.50 19.11 9.91
CA GLY A 117 -8.66 19.99 11.06
C GLY A 117 -10.09 20.01 11.63
N ALA A 118 -10.49 21.14 12.20
CA ALA A 118 -11.78 21.31 12.90
C ALA A 118 -13.03 21.19 11.99
N LYS A 119 -12.85 21.11 10.67
CA LYS A 119 -13.93 20.96 9.68
C LYS A 119 -14.24 19.49 9.33
N ALA A 120 -13.59 18.55 10.01
CA ALA A 120 -13.60 17.11 9.72
C ALA A 120 -14.82 16.35 10.23
#